data_AF-A0A6L9HA78-F1
#
_entry.id   AF-A0A6L9HA78-F1
#
_cell.length_a   1.000
_cell.length_b   1.000
_cell.length_c   1.000
_cell.angle_alpha   90.00
_cell.angle_beta   90.00
_cell.angle_gamma   90.00
#
_symmetry.space_group_name_H-M   'P 1'
#
loop_
_entity.id
_entity.type
_entity.pdbx_description
1 polymer ?
#
loop_
_entity_poly.entity_id
_entity_poly.type
_entity_poly.pdbx_seq_one_letter_code
_entity_poly.pdbx_strand_id
1 'polypeptide(L)'
;MERRKMKELPCEDRPYEKCAAQGPEALTDAELLAVMLRTGTRGENSLELAKRLLAECQPEGLLGLMHLSLPELMELRGIGRVKGIELLCVGELSRRIWKSVVRDNVPVFTDAARISSYYMEDMRHMEQEELHLMMLNTKNTLIRDSLIFRGTVNLSVASPREIFIEALRYHAVSVILIHNHPSGDPSPSREDQRMTAQMKEAGALLGIRLLDHIIIGNQAYFSFKERGIL
;
A
#
# COMPACT_ATOMS: atom_id res chain seq x y z
N MET A 1 -4.20 35.97 -17.33
CA MET A 1 -5.34 35.65 -16.47
C MET A 1 -5.08 36.21 -15.10
N GLU A 2 -6.08 36.92 -14.56
CA GLU A 2 -6.02 37.65 -13.30
C GLU A 2 -5.80 36.68 -12.13
N ARG A 3 -4.84 37.00 -11.26
CA ARG A 3 -4.41 36.16 -10.15
C ARG A 3 -5.49 36.12 -9.09
N ARG A 4 -6.05 34.96 -8.75
CA ARG A 4 -6.91 34.83 -7.57
C ARG A 4 -6.09 34.47 -6.34
N LYS A 5 -5.85 35.45 -5.46
CA LYS A 5 -5.29 35.17 -4.12
C LYS A 5 -6.33 34.40 -3.32
N MET A 6 -5.90 33.56 -2.37
CA MET A 6 -6.82 32.83 -1.48
C MET A 6 -7.83 33.78 -0.79
N LYS A 7 -7.39 34.98 -0.41
CA LYS A 7 -8.22 36.02 0.22
C LYS A 7 -9.28 36.64 -0.72
N GLU A 8 -9.25 36.35 -2.01
CA GLU A 8 -10.21 36.84 -3.01
C GLU A 8 -11.34 35.83 -3.25
N LEU A 9 -11.22 34.60 -2.75
CA LEU A 9 -12.33 33.67 -2.69
C LEU A 9 -13.33 34.11 -1.60
N PRO A 10 -14.64 33.85 -1.79
CA PRO A 10 -15.63 33.94 -0.72
C PRO A 10 -15.14 33.18 0.52
N CYS A 11 -15.45 33.68 1.71
CA CYS A 11 -14.95 33.10 2.96
C CYS A 11 -15.33 31.60 3.09
N GLU A 12 -16.55 31.26 2.66
CA GLU A 12 -17.09 29.91 2.62
C GLU A 12 -16.39 28.96 1.62
N ASP A 13 -15.73 29.51 0.61
CA ASP A 13 -14.98 28.75 -0.40
C ASP A 13 -13.48 28.63 -0.06
N ARG A 14 -13.04 29.27 1.03
CA ARG A 14 -11.65 29.15 1.49
C ARG A 14 -11.51 27.89 2.34
N PRO A 15 -10.59 26.98 2.01
CA PRO A 15 -10.51 25.69 2.68
C PRO A 15 -10.35 25.76 4.20
N TYR A 16 -9.55 26.72 4.71
CA TYR A 16 -9.30 26.85 6.14
C TYR A 16 -10.54 27.35 6.90
N GLU A 17 -11.16 28.42 6.41
CA GLU A 17 -12.37 29.00 7.00
C GLU A 17 -13.57 28.04 6.89
N LYS A 18 -13.71 27.33 5.77
CA LYS A 18 -14.70 26.27 5.58
C LYS A 18 -14.50 25.14 6.60
N CYS A 19 -13.27 24.67 6.79
CA CYS A 19 -12.94 23.64 7.78
C CYS A 19 -13.26 24.10 9.21
N ALA A 20 -12.94 25.34 9.55
CA ALA A 20 -13.24 25.90 10.87
C ALA A 20 -14.74 26.02 11.14
N ALA A 21 -15.55 26.28 10.11
CA ALA A 21 -17.00 26.46 10.23
C ALA A 21 -17.81 25.15 10.14
N GLN A 22 -17.37 24.21 9.30
CA GLN A 22 -18.16 23.03 8.90
C GLN A 22 -17.45 21.69 9.14
N GLY A 23 -16.22 21.72 9.69
CA GLY A 23 -15.42 20.52 9.91
C GLY A 23 -14.69 20.03 8.65
N PRO A 24 -13.67 19.16 8.82
CA PRO A 24 -12.89 18.59 7.71
C PRO A 24 -13.72 17.72 6.76
N GLU A 25 -14.84 17.15 7.22
CA GLU A 25 -15.75 16.33 6.43
C GLU A 25 -16.48 17.09 5.31
N ALA A 26 -16.56 18.42 5.40
CA ALA A 26 -17.16 19.27 4.38
C ALA A 26 -16.19 19.61 3.24
N LEU A 27 -14.92 19.24 3.37
CA LEU A 27 -13.87 19.58 2.40
C LEU A 27 -13.74 18.48 1.35
N THR A 28 -13.55 18.89 0.11
CA THR A 28 -13.08 18.03 -0.97
C THR A 28 -11.60 17.66 -0.79
N ASP A 29 -11.13 16.62 -1.46
CA ASP A 29 -9.71 16.21 -1.44
C ASP A 29 -8.76 17.37 -1.79
N ALA A 30 -9.14 18.19 -2.77
CA ALA A 30 -8.36 19.36 -3.16
C ALA A 30 -8.33 20.43 -2.04
N GLU A 31 -9.43 20.62 -1.32
CA GLU A 31 -9.48 21.56 -0.19
C GLU A 31 -8.69 21.04 1.01
N LEU A 32 -8.79 19.74 1.34
CA LEU A 32 -7.97 19.10 2.37
C LEU A 32 -6.48 19.26 2.08
N LEU A 33 -6.07 18.94 0.85
CA LEU A 33 -4.70 19.09 0.39
C LEU A 33 -4.26 20.57 0.42
N ALA A 34 -5.13 21.50 0.04
CA ALA A 34 -4.83 22.94 0.08
C ALA A 34 -4.58 23.46 1.50
N VAL A 35 -5.31 22.94 2.50
CA VAL A 35 -5.07 23.25 3.92
C VAL A 35 -3.68 22.76 4.34
N MET A 36 -3.31 21.52 3.99
CA MET A 36 -2.01 20.93 4.34
C MET A 36 -0.84 21.65 3.66
N LEU A 37 -0.96 21.94 2.36
CA LEU A 37 0.07 22.65 1.61
C LEU A 37 0.30 24.08 2.12
N ARG A 38 -0.69 24.66 2.80
CA ARG A 38 -0.75 26.00 3.43
C ARG A 38 -0.64 27.19 2.46
N THR A 39 0.27 27.08 1.50
CA THR A 39 0.58 28.11 0.51
C THR A 39 0.64 27.49 -0.88
N GLY A 40 0.28 28.28 -1.88
CA GLY A 40 0.42 27.86 -3.29
C GLY A 40 1.86 27.97 -3.78
N THR A 41 2.02 28.27 -5.06
CA THR A 41 3.30 28.57 -5.69
C THR A 41 3.17 29.83 -6.55
N ARG A 42 4.24 30.26 -7.20
CA ARG A 42 4.18 31.45 -8.07
C ARG A 42 3.16 31.22 -9.20
N GLY A 43 2.05 31.96 -9.12
CA GLY A 43 0.98 31.94 -10.11
C GLY A 43 -0.23 31.09 -9.74
N GLU A 44 -0.20 30.37 -8.61
CA GLU A 44 -1.28 29.48 -8.17
C GLU A 44 -1.48 29.64 -6.66
N ASN A 45 -2.72 29.77 -6.19
CA ASN A 45 -3.00 29.64 -4.75
C ASN A 45 -2.95 28.15 -4.32
N SER A 46 -3.05 27.85 -3.02
CA SER A 46 -2.91 26.46 -2.53
C SER A 46 -4.02 25.54 -3.03
N LEU A 47 -5.24 26.06 -3.29
CA LEU A 47 -6.36 25.28 -3.82
C LEU A 47 -6.16 24.96 -5.30
N GLU A 48 -5.71 25.92 -6.09
CA GLU A 48 -5.35 25.70 -7.50
C GLU A 48 -4.20 24.70 -7.63
N LEU A 49 -3.16 24.87 -6.80
CA LEU A 49 -2.03 23.93 -6.73
C LEU A 49 -2.53 22.52 -6.38
N ALA A 50 -3.36 22.38 -5.34
CA ALA A 50 -3.90 21.09 -4.92
C ALA A 50 -4.71 20.40 -6.03
N LYS A 51 -5.63 21.12 -6.69
CA LYS A 51 -6.42 20.59 -7.81
C LYS A 51 -5.53 20.08 -8.94
N ARG A 52 -4.50 20.85 -9.30
CA ARG A 52 -3.56 20.46 -10.36
C ARG A 52 -2.75 19.22 -9.99
N LEU A 53 -2.22 19.16 -8.77
CA LEU A 53 -1.44 18.00 -8.31
C LEU A 53 -2.28 16.71 -8.35
N LEU A 54 -3.54 16.76 -7.90
CA LEU A 54 -4.43 15.60 -7.94
C LEU A 54 -4.72 15.15 -9.38
N ALA A 55 -4.84 16.09 -10.33
CA ALA A 55 -5.09 15.80 -11.74
C ALA A 55 -3.86 15.28 -12.51
N GLU A 56 -2.65 15.71 -12.12
CA GLU A 56 -1.39 15.32 -12.78
C GLU A 56 -0.88 13.93 -12.36
N CYS A 57 -1.34 13.41 -11.22
CA CYS A 57 -0.91 12.11 -10.71
C CYS A 57 -1.60 10.93 -11.43
N GLN A 58 -0.95 9.76 -11.42
CA GLN A 58 -1.51 8.51 -11.94
C GLN A 58 -1.45 7.41 -10.87
N PRO A 59 -2.58 6.79 -10.48
CA PRO A 59 -3.95 7.17 -10.84
C PRO A 59 -4.34 8.58 -10.35
N GLU A 60 -5.33 9.20 -10.99
CA GLU A 60 -5.83 10.53 -10.59
C GLU A 60 -6.30 10.53 -9.13
N GLY A 61 -6.00 11.60 -8.39
CA GLY A 61 -6.42 11.80 -7.01
C GLY A 61 -5.34 11.53 -5.96
N LEU A 62 -5.78 11.38 -4.70
CA LEU A 62 -4.88 11.27 -3.54
C LEU A 62 -4.00 10.02 -3.58
N LEU A 63 -4.51 8.90 -4.12
CA LEU A 63 -3.76 7.64 -4.22
C LEU A 63 -2.52 7.80 -5.09
N GLY A 64 -2.65 8.35 -6.30
CA GLY A 64 -1.49 8.59 -7.17
C GLY A 64 -0.48 9.53 -6.53
N LEU A 65 -0.95 10.59 -5.86
CA LEU A 65 -0.06 11.54 -5.19
C LEU A 65 0.74 10.89 -4.04
N MET A 66 0.12 9.97 -3.28
CA MET A 66 0.77 9.30 -2.15
C MET A 66 1.77 8.21 -2.55
N HIS A 67 1.74 7.74 -3.81
CA HIS A 67 2.67 6.73 -4.33
C HIS A 67 3.97 7.31 -4.90
N LEU A 68 4.05 8.63 -5.06
CA LEU A 68 5.25 9.28 -5.57
C LEU A 68 6.38 9.32 -4.52
N SER A 69 7.59 9.05 -4.98
CA SER A 69 8.82 9.23 -4.22
C SER A 69 9.16 10.72 -4.03
N LEU A 70 10.09 11.03 -3.11
CA LEU A 70 10.51 12.43 -2.90
C LEU A 70 11.06 13.09 -4.18
N PRO A 71 11.92 12.45 -4.99
CA PRO A 71 12.35 13.01 -6.26
C PRO A 71 11.18 13.34 -7.20
N GLU A 72 10.26 12.40 -7.42
CA GLU A 72 9.10 12.58 -8.30
C GLU A 72 8.18 13.71 -7.81
N LEU A 73 7.92 13.77 -6.49
CA LEU A 73 7.17 14.88 -5.89
C LEU A 73 7.85 16.23 -6.15
N MET A 74 9.18 16.29 -6.13
CA MET A 74 9.93 17.52 -6.37
C MET A 74 9.97 17.95 -7.85
N GLU A 75 9.62 17.05 -8.77
CA GLU A 75 9.42 17.40 -10.19
C GLU A 75 8.10 18.15 -10.41
N LEU A 76 7.12 17.96 -9.52
CA LEU A 76 5.86 18.68 -9.56
C LEU A 76 6.07 20.16 -9.24
N ARG A 77 5.68 21.03 -10.18
CA ARG A 77 5.81 22.48 -10.00
C ARG A 77 5.10 22.92 -8.72
N GLY A 78 5.82 23.65 -7.86
CA GLY A 78 5.28 24.17 -6.60
C GLY A 78 5.44 23.24 -5.39
N ILE A 79 5.99 22.05 -5.60
CA ILE A 79 6.42 21.14 -4.53
C ILE A 79 7.95 21.18 -4.42
N GLY A 80 8.43 21.84 -3.37
CA GLY A 80 9.82 21.75 -2.96
C GLY A 80 10.01 20.67 -1.90
N ARG A 81 11.25 20.47 -1.46
CA ARG A 81 11.62 19.46 -0.45
C ARG A 81 10.72 19.46 0.80
N VAL A 82 10.36 20.64 1.31
CA VAL A 82 9.50 20.76 2.51
C VAL A 82 8.11 20.17 2.27
N LYS A 83 7.42 20.60 1.22
CA LYS A 83 6.08 20.10 0.87
C LYS A 83 6.12 18.63 0.46
N GLY A 84 7.17 18.20 -0.25
CA GLY A 84 7.36 16.79 -0.61
C GLY A 84 7.48 15.89 0.61
N ILE A 85 8.29 16.27 1.60
CA ILE A 85 8.39 15.53 2.88
C ILE A 85 7.06 15.54 3.62
N GLU A 86 6.35 16.68 3.66
CA GLU A 86 5.03 16.79 4.30
C GLU A 86 4.02 15.81 3.69
N LEU A 87 3.97 15.69 2.35
CA LEU A 87 3.12 14.72 1.65
C LEU A 87 3.51 13.27 1.94
N LEU A 88 4.80 12.95 1.96
CA LEU A 88 5.28 11.62 2.34
C LEU A 88 4.89 11.26 3.78
N CYS A 89 4.98 12.23 4.70
CA CYS A 89 4.55 12.02 6.09
C CYS A 89 3.05 11.78 6.18
N VAL A 90 2.22 12.50 5.40
CA VAL A 90 0.77 12.25 5.34
C VAL A 90 0.48 10.85 4.81
N GLY A 91 1.12 10.43 3.71
CA GLY A 91 0.97 9.08 3.17
C GLY A 91 1.37 7.99 4.16
N GLU A 92 2.50 8.16 4.85
CA GLU A 92 2.95 7.23 5.89
C GLU A 92 2.01 7.20 7.11
N LEU A 93 1.47 8.35 7.53
CA LEU A 93 0.47 8.40 8.59
C LEU A 93 -0.81 7.67 8.19
N SER A 94 -1.34 7.93 7.00
CA SER A 94 -2.48 7.20 6.45
C SER A 94 -2.22 5.70 6.44
N ARG A 95 -1.06 5.27 5.95
CA ARG A 95 -0.65 3.86 5.94
C ARG A 95 -0.56 3.27 7.35
N ARG A 96 -0.01 4.01 8.33
CA ARG A 96 0.04 3.57 9.74
C ARG A 96 -1.35 3.48 10.37
N ILE A 97 -2.24 4.42 10.07
CA ILE A 97 -3.63 4.42 10.56
C ILE A 97 -4.37 3.22 9.97
N TRP A 98 -4.26 2.98 8.66
CA TRP A 98 -4.83 1.78 8.04
C TRP A 98 -4.27 0.51 8.69
N LYS A 99 -2.95 0.44 8.87
CA LYS A 99 -2.30 -0.68 9.57
C LYS A 99 -2.66 -0.75 11.05
N SER A 100 -3.05 0.33 11.72
CA SER A 100 -3.44 0.37 13.14
C SER A 100 -4.91 0.04 13.36
N VAL A 101 -5.81 0.47 12.47
CA VAL A 101 -7.21 0.03 12.43
C VAL A 101 -7.26 -1.48 12.19
N VAL A 102 -6.34 -1.99 11.37
CA VAL A 102 -6.09 -3.42 11.22
C VAL A 102 -5.42 -4.03 12.47
N ARG A 103 -4.75 -3.27 13.33
CA ARG A 103 -4.04 -3.76 14.54
C ARG A 103 -4.90 -3.77 15.81
N ASP A 104 -5.79 -2.79 15.98
CA ASP A 104 -6.71 -2.65 17.11
C ASP A 104 -7.86 -3.67 17.04
N ASN A 105 -8.11 -4.22 15.85
CA ASN A 105 -8.72 -5.53 15.66
C ASN A 105 -7.64 -6.49 15.19
N VAL A 106 -6.83 -7.04 16.11
CA VAL A 106 -5.78 -8.03 15.82
C VAL A 106 -6.26 -8.92 14.66
N PRO A 107 -5.69 -8.80 13.45
CA PRO A 107 -6.27 -9.41 12.28
C PRO A 107 -5.94 -10.88 12.44
N VAL A 108 -6.91 -11.63 12.95
CA VAL A 108 -6.90 -13.06 12.80
C VAL A 108 -7.09 -13.26 11.31
N PHE A 109 -5.99 -13.55 10.62
CA PHE A 109 -6.01 -13.83 9.19
C PHE A 109 -6.63 -15.22 9.00
N THR A 110 -7.97 -15.25 9.05
CA THR A 110 -8.78 -16.46 8.96
C THR A 110 -9.10 -16.86 7.53
N ASP A 111 -9.17 -15.88 6.63
CA ASP A 111 -9.70 -16.01 5.29
C ASP A 111 -8.86 -15.20 4.28
N ALA A 112 -8.81 -15.69 3.04
CA ALA A 112 -7.96 -15.09 2.01
C ALA A 112 -8.43 -13.71 1.59
N ALA A 113 -9.74 -13.42 1.65
CA ALA A 113 -10.31 -12.11 1.33
C ALA A 113 -9.77 -11.00 2.25
N ARG A 114 -9.68 -11.26 3.57
CA ARG A 114 -9.11 -10.30 4.52
C ARG A 114 -7.60 -10.11 4.31
N ILE A 115 -6.87 -11.18 4.02
CA ILE A 115 -5.43 -11.11 3.72
C ILE A 115 -5.20 -10.32 2.43
N SER A 116 -5.92 -10.64 1.36
CA SER A 116 -5.77 -9.97 0.07
C SER A 116 -6.15 -8.50 0.16
N SER A 117 -7.21 -8.15 0.89
CA SER A 117 -7.61 -6.76 1.13
C SER A 117 -6.54 -5.96 1.90
N TYR A 118 -5.80 -6.59 2.81
CA TYR A 118 -4.68 -5.95 3.52
C TYR A 118 -3.50 -5.61 2.59
N TYR A 119 -3.28 -6.42 1.54
CA TYR A 119 -2.19 -6.23 0.57
C TYR A 119 -2.62 -5.54 -0.73
N MET A 120 -3.92 -5.45 -1.02
CA MET A 120 -4.45 -5.07 -2.33
C MET A 120 -3.94 -3.70 -2.78
N GLU A 121 -4.11 -2.68 -1.94
CA GLU A 121 -3.72 -1.31 -2.30
C GLU A 121 -2.19 -1.15 -2.39
N ASP A 122 -1.44 -1.81 -1.50
CA ASP A 122 0.03 -1.75 -1.49
C ASP A 122 0.62 -2.45 -2.72
N MET A 123 0.02 -3.54 -3.21
CA MET A 123 0.67 -4.45 -4.18
C MET A 123 0.08 -4.41 -5.60
N ARG A 124 -1.19 -4.01 -5.79
CA ARG A 124 -1.86 -4.05 -7.12
C ARG A 124 -1.27 -3.09 -8.16
N HIS A 125 -0.51 -2.08 -7.72
CA HIS A 125 0.08 -1.04 -8.57
C HIS A 125 1.58 -1.20 -8.76
N MET A 126 2.17 -2.27 -8.22
CA MET A 126 3.61 -2.50 -8.31
C MET A 126 4.00 -2.98 -9.71
N GLU A 127 4.95 -2.29 -10.33
CA GLU A 127 5.48 -2.60 -11.67
C GLU A 127 6.43 -3.81 -11.67
N GLN A 128 6.88 -4.23 -10.49
CA GLN A 128 7.75 -5.40 -10.30
C GLN A 128 7.02 -6.44 -9.44
N GLU A 129 7.36 -7.72 -9.62
CA GLU A 129 6.87 -8.77 -8.73
C GLU A 129 7.57 -8.64 -7.38
N GLU A 130 6.78 -8.60 -6.32
CA GLU A 130 7.20 -8.62 -4.93
C GLU A 130 6.67 -9.87 -4.25
N LEU A 131 7.53 -10.64 -3.59
CA LEU A 131 7.15 -11.77 -2.74
C LEU A 131 7.29 -11.36 -1.28
N HIS A 132 6.19 -11.41 -0.55
CA HIS A 132 6.07 -11.15 0.87
C HIS A 132 5.87 -12.44 1.66
N LEU A 133 6.44 -12.45 2.86
CA LEU A 133 6.23 -13.47 3.87
C LEU A 133 5.48 -12.86 5.06
N MET A 134 4.23 -13.26 5.20
CA MET A 134 3.42 -12.97 6.39
C MET A 134 3.69 -14.05 7.44
N MET A 135 4.23 -13.65 8.59
CA MET A 135 4.58 -14.52 9.71
C MET A 135 3.56 -14.40 10.83
N LEU A 136 3.04 -15.54 11.29
CA LEU A 136 1.95 -15.60 12.27
C LEU A 136 2.35 -16.39 13.52
N ASN A 137 1.74 -16.03 14.65
CA ASN A 137 1.86 -16.78 15.91
C ASN A 137 0.82 -17.91 16.03
N THR A 138 0.80 -18.61 17.17
CA THR A 138 -0.16 -19.70 17.45
C THR A 138 -1.63 -19.30 17.39
N LYS A 139 -1.95 -18.01 17.48
CA LYS A 139 -3.31 -17.45 17.40
C LYS A 139 -3.62 -16.88 16.01
N ASN A 140 -2.83 -17.21 14.99
CA ASN A 140 -2.91 -16.65 13.63
C ASN A 140 -2.85 -15.11 13.60
N THR A 141 -2.18 -14.51 14.59
CA THR A 141 -1.94 -13.07 14.64
C THR A 141 -0.64 -12.73 13.93
N LEU A 142 -0.65 -11.63 13.17
CA LEU A 142 0.56 -11.09 12.54
C LEU A 142 1.66 -10.81 13.55
N ILE A 143 2.79 -11.49 13.37
CA ILE A 143 4.05 -11.13 14.03
C ILE A 143 4.75 -10.07 13.19
N ARG A 144 4.92 -10.36 11.89
CA ARG A 144 5.68 -9.52 10.96
C ARG A 144 5.32 -9.83 9.51
N ASP A 145 5.45 -8.82 8.67
CA ASP A 145 5.48 -8.91 7.21
C ASP A 145 6.91 -8.58 6.75
N SER A 146 7.48 -9.42 5.88
CA SER A 146 8.82 -9.23 5.32
C SER A 146 8.78 -9.38 3.80
N LEU A 147 9.31 -8.40 3.08
CA LEU A 147 9.61 -8.51 1.65
C LEU A 147 10.81 -9.47 1.47
N ILE A 148 10.59 -10.58 0.78
CA ILE A 148 11.60 -11.63 0.51
C ILE A 148 12.30 -11.38 -0.82
N PHE A 149 11.55 -10.95 -1.82
CA PHE A 149 12.07 -10.76 -3.18
C PHE A 149 11.34 -9.60 -3.87
N ARG A 150 12.08 -8.84 -4.69
CA ARG A 150 11.56 -7.84 -5.62
C ARG A 150 12.31 -7.97 -6.94
N GLY A 151 11.61 -8.15 -8.07
CA GLY A 151 12.26 -8.24 -9.38
C GLY A 151 11.36 -8.69 -10.52
N THR A 152 11.96 -8.88 -11.70
CA THR A 152 11.26 -9.16 -12.96
C THR A 152 11.56 -10.56 -13.47
N VAL A 153 10.88 -11.58 -12.93
CA VAL A 153 10.96 -12.97 -13.42
C VAL A 153 12.22 -13.73 -12.97
N ASN A 154 12.11 -14.34 -11.78
CA ASN A 154 12.50 -15.72 -11.47
C ASN A 154 12.27 -15.97 -9.97
N LEU A 155 11.17 -16.64 -9.63
CA LEU A 155 10.90 -17.16 -8.28
C LEU A 155 11.99 -18.13 -7.77
N SER A 156 12.95 -18.52 -8.62
CA SER A 156 14.08 -19.38 -8.26
C SER A 156 15.05 -18.75 -7.24
N VAL A 157 14.97 -17.44 -6.97
CA VAL A 157 15.87 -16.76 -6.03
C VAL A 157 15.39 -16.89 -4.57
N ALA A 158 14.08 -16.97 -4.32
CA ALA A 158 13.53 -17.12 -2.98
C ALA A 158 13.43 -18.60 -2.58
N SER A 159 14.56 -19.20 -2.21
CA SER A 159 14.56 -20.60 -1.77
C SER A 159 13.75 -20.78 -0.47
N PRO A 160 13.06 -21.93 -0.28
CA PRO A 160 12.39 -22.24 0.98
C PRO A 160 13.29 -22.06 2.22
N ARG A 161 14.59 -22.34 2.07
CA ARG A 161 15.59 -22.14 3.11
C ARG A 161 15.62 -20.70 3.63
N GLU A 162 15.73 -19.71 2.74
CA GLU A 162 15.80 -18.29 3.15
C GLU A 162 14.49 -17.84 3.79
N ILE A 163 13.36 -18.28 3.23
CA ILE A 163 12.02 -17.99 3.77
C ILE A 163 11.88 -18.53 5.20
N PHE A 164 12.28 -19.78 5.44
CA PHE A 164 12.18 -20.38 6.78
C PHE A 164 13.24 -19.86 7.76
N ILE A 165 14.42 -19.42 7.31
CA ILE A 165 15.37 -18.69 8.17
C ILE A 165 14.72 -17.41 8.72
N GLU A 166 14.03 -16.65 7.87
CA GLU A 166 13.31 -15.45 8.28
C GLU A 166 12.14 -15.80 9.22
N ALA A 167 11.34 -16.83 8.90
CA ALA A 167 10.26 -17.30 9.77
C ALA A 167 10.75 -17.71 11.17
N LEU A 168 11.87 -18.45 11.24
CA LEU A 168 12.50 -18.88 12.49
C LEU A 168 13.04 -17.69 13.30
N ARG A 169 13.64 -16.69 12.63
CA ARG A 169 14.16 -15.47 13.27
C ARG A 169 13.09 -14.73 14.07
N TYR A 170 11.84 -14.76 13.61
CA TYR A 170 10.70 -14.11 14.29
C TYR A 170 9.79 -15.08 15.04
N HIS A 171 10.25 -16.32 15.27
CA HIS A 171 9.50 -17.34 16.00
C HIS A 171 8.08 -17.58 15.43
N ALA A 172 7.94 -17.53 14.10
CA ALA A 172 6.69 -17.79 13.42
C ALA A 172 6.28 -19.26 13.60
N VAL A 173 4.99 -19.49 13.86
CA VAL A 173 4.39 -20.84 13.96
C VAL A 173 3.74 -21.24 12.63
N SER A 174 3.37 -20.25 11.84
CA SER A 174 2.84 -20.45 10.51
C SER A 174 3.11 -19.24 9.64
N VAL A 175 3.09 -19.46 8.33
CA VAL A 175 3.38 -18.43 7.33
C VAL A 175 2.34 -18.41 6.23
N ILE A 176 2.18 -17.26 5.58
CA ILE A 176 1.43 -17.10 4.33
C ILE A 176 2.38 -16.43 3.34
N LEU A 177 2.39 -16.92 2.11
CA LEU A 177 3.09 -16.28 1.00
C LEU A 177 2.13 -15.35 0.28
N ILE A 178 2.61 -14.16 -0.08
CA ILE A 178 1.84 -13.19 -0.86
C ILE A 178 2.72 -12.65 -1.97
N HIS A 179 2.29 -12.66 -3.21
CA HIS A 179 2.97 -11.92 -4.28
C HIS A 179 2.01 -11.25 -5.24
N ASN A 180 2.47 -10.21 -5.94
CA ASN A 180 1.70 -9.59 -7.01
C ASN A 180 2.13 -10.09 -8.38
N HIS A 181 1.20 -10.06 -9.33
CA HIS A 181 1.49 -10.14 -10.75
C HIS A 181 1.29 -8.74 -11.37
N PRO A 182 2.35 -8.08 -11.87
CA PRO A 182 2.24 -6.77 -12.53
C PRO A 182 1.29 -6.74 -13.73
N SER A 183 1.01 -7.90 -14.34
CA SER A 183 0.00 -8.06 -15.40
C SER A 183 -1.43 -7.76 -14.93
N GLY A 184 -1.68 -7.82 -13.62
CA GLY A 184 -3.00 -7.69 -13.01
C GLY A 184 -3.84 -8.97 -13.01
N ASP A 185 -3.41 -10.05 -13.67
CA ASP A 185 -4.05 -11.37 -13.62
C ASP A 185 -3.47 -12.18 -12.46
N PRO A 186 -4.26 -12.59 -11.45
CA PRO A 186 -3.75 -13.34 -10.31
C PRO A 186 -3.60 -14.86 -10.56
N SER A 187 -3.73 -15.33 -11.80
CA SER A 187 -3.64 -16.76 -12.13
C SER A 187 -2.22 -17.33 -11.87
N PRO A 188 -2.08 -18.45 -11.15
CA PRO A 188 -0.77 -18.96 -10.77
C PRO A 188 0.01 -19.54 -11.96
N SER A 189 1.29 -19.18 -12.05
CA SER A 189 2.26 -19.81 -12.94
C SER A 189 2.62 -21.23 -12.48
N ARG A 190 3.39 -21.96 -13.31
CA ARG A 190 3.93 -23.27 -12.92
C ARG A 190 4.95 -23.14 -11.79
N GLU A 191 5.69 -22.05 -11.79
CA GLU A 191 6.69 -21.71 -10.79
C GLU A 191 6.03 -21.43 -9.44
N ASP A 192 4.91 -20.69 -9.42
CA ASP A 192 4.09 -20.47 -8.22
C ASP A 192 3.65 -21.79 -7.60
N GLN A 193 3.12 -22.70 -8.42
CA GLN A 193 2.66 -24.02 -7.97
C GLN A 193 3.81 -24.85 -7.39
N ARG A 194 4.97 -24.86 -8.04
CA ARG A 194 6.17 -25.56 -7.55
C ARG A 194 6.67 -24.98 -6.23
N MET A 195 6.77 -23.66 -6.12
CA MET A 195 7.19 -22.99 -4.89
C MET A 195 6.22 -23.31 -3.75
N THR A 196 4.91 -23.24 -4.01
CA THR A 196 3.87 -23.58 -3.02
C THR A 196 4.04 -25.00 -2.49
N ALA A 197 4.23 -25.97 -3.38
CA ALA A 197 4.42 -27.37 -3.00
C ALA A 197 5.69 -27.57 -2.14
N GLN A 198 6.82 -27.00 -2.56
CA GLN A 198 8.08 -27.07 -1.81
C GLN A 198 7.97 -26.41 -0.44
N MET A 199 7.29 -25.27 -0.36
CA MET A 199 7.07 -24.53 0.89
C MET A 199 6.15 -25.28 1.84
N LYS A 200 5.09 -25.93 1.32
CA LYS A 200 4.22 -26.80 2.11
C LYS A 200 4.99 -27.97 2.73
N GLU A 201 5.79 -28.68 1.93
CA GLU A 201 6.59 -29.81 2.39
C GLU A 201 7.64 -29.40 3.44
N ALA A 202 8.43 -28.36 3.14
CA ALA A 202 9.45 -27.85 4.05
C ALA A 202 8.83 -27.31 5.36
N GLY A 203 7.70 -26.61 5.27
CA GLY A 203 6.99 -26.10 6.44
C GLY A 203 6.46 -27.21 7.35
N ALA A 204 5.95 -28.30 6.77
CA ALA A 204 5.53 -29.47 7.54
C ALA A 204 6.69 -30.12 8.29
N LEU A 205 7.87 -30.22 7.67
CA LEU A 205 9.07 -30.79 8.31
C LEU A 205 9.61 -29.91 9.45
N LEU A 206 9.55 -28.59 9.28
CA LEU A 206 10.06 -27.62 10.26
C LEU A 206 9.06 -27.27 11.38
N GLY A 207 7.80 -27.72 11.26
CA GLY A 207 6.73 -27.34 12.18
C GLY A 207 6.24 -25.90 11.99
N ILE A 208 6.52 -25.27 10.84
CA ILE A 208 6.06 -23.92 10.47
C ILE A 208 5.14 -24.06 9.26
N ARG A 209 3.83 -24.15 9.50
CA ARG A 209 2.86 -24.47 8.43
C ARG A 209 2.69 -23.32 7.44
N LEU A 210 2.69 -23.62 6.14
CA LEU A 210 2.17 -22.71 5.12
C LEU A 210 0.63 -22.74 5.18
N LEU A 211 -0.01 -21.65 5.60
CA LEU A 211 -1.47 -21.58 5.70
C LEU A 211 -2.13 -21.26 4.38
N ASP A 212 -1.51 -20.42 3.57
CA ASP A 212 -1.99 -20.06 2.24
C ASP A 212 -0.86 -19.51 1.38
N HIS A 213 -1.12 -19.43 0.08
CA HIS A 213 -0.34 -18.66 -0.88
C HIS A 213 -1.32 -17.81 -1.69
N ILE A 214 -1.13 -16.50 -1.67
CA ILE A 214 -2.06 -15.54 -2.25
C ILE A 214 -1.37 -14.74 -3.35
N ILE A 215 -1.97 -14.72 -4.52
CA ILE A 215 -1.52 -13.91 -5.65
C ILE A 215 -2.44 -12.69 -5.77
N ILE A 216 -1.88 -11.49 -5.77
CA ILE A 216 -2.58 -10.21 -5.91
C ILE A 216 -2.50 -9.74 -7.36
N GLY A 217 -3.67 -9.52 -7.95
CA GLY A 217 -3.85 -8.87 -9.26
C GLY A 217 -4.51 -7.51 -9.11
N ASN A 218 -5.07 -6.97 -10.19
CA ASN A 218 -5.79 -5.69 -10.14
C ASN A 218 -7.21 -5.89 -9.61
N GLN A 219 -7.47 -5.49 -8.37
CA GLN A 219 -8.76 -5.67 -7.68
C GLN A 219 -9.24 -7.13 -7.66
N ALA A 220 -8.31 -8.08 -7.79
CA ALA A 220 -8.56 -9.51 -7.82
C ALA A 220 -7.43 -10.25 -7.10
N TYR A 221 -7.73 -11.46 -6.61
CA TYR A 221 -6.72 -12.31 -5.99
C TYR A 221 -6.97 -13.79 -6.29
N PHE A 222 -5.95 -14.60 -6.09
CA PHE A 222 -6.02 -16.05 -6.12
C PHE A 222 -5.49 -16.61 -4.80
N SER A 223 -6.25 -17.50 -4.16
CA SER A 223 -5.81 -18.24 -2.98
C SER A 223 -5.65 -19.72 -3.33
N PHE A 224 -4.48 -20.28 -3.06
CA PHE A 224 -4.23 -21.72 -3.25
C PHE A 224 -5.09 -22.57 -2.30
N LYS A 225 -5.29 -22.10 -1.07
CA LYS A 225 -6.15 -22.76 -0.08
C LYS A 225 -7.62 -22.80 -0.50
N GLU A 226 -8.19 -21.67 -0.93
CA GLU A 226 -9.60 -21.62 -1.35
C GLU A 226 -9.88 -22.44 -2.60
N ARG A 227 -8.86 -22.59 -3.46
CA ARG A 227 -8.92 -23.40 -4.68
C ARG A 227 -8.66 -24.89 -4.45
N GLY A 228 -8.34 -25.30 -3.22
CA GLY A 228 -8.14 -26.70 -2.84
C GLY A 228 -6.86 -27.33 -3.40
N ILE A 229 -5.88 -26.51 -3.75
CA ILE A 229 -4.59 -26.96 -4.32
C ILE A 229 -3.41 -26.75 -3.35
N LEU A 230 -3.70 -26.41 -2.09
CA LEU A 230 -2.78 -26.42 -0.96
C LEU A 230 -3.12 -27.53 0.03
#